data_AF-A0A954ZKD8-F1
#
_entry.id   AF-A0A954ZKD8-F1
#
_cell.length_a   1.000
_cell.length_b   1.000
_cell.length_c   1.000
_cell.angle_alpha   90.00
_cell.angle_beta   90.00
_cell.angle_gamma   90.00
#
_symmetry.space_group_name_H-M   'P 1'
#
loop_
_entity.id
_entity.type
_entity.pdbx_description
1 polymer ?
#
loop_
_entity_poly.entity_id
_entity_poly.type
_entity_poly.pdbx_seq_one_letter_code
_entity_poly.pdbx_strand_id
1 'polypeptide(L)'
;HDEIVTEHPYTMIVATADACSASRPGARRETLERYIRRMEELETIASGFPGVEQAYAIQAGRELRVIANARETDDASAAKICRDIAKAFEEQLTYPGEIKITLVRESRFTELAR
;
A
#
# COMPACT_ATOMS: atom_id res chain seq x y z
N HIS A 1 -23.89 -3.40 3.37
CA HIS A 1 -24.40 -4.46 2.48
C HIS A 1 -24.54 -5.68 3.37
N ASP A 2 -25.50 -5.62 4.28
CA ASP A 2 -25.86 -6.69 5.20
C ASP A 2 -27.36 -6.47 5.41
N GLU A 3 -28.18 -7.34 4.83
CA GLU A 3 -29.63 -7.27 4.91
C GLU A 3 -30.05 -7.56 6.35
N ILE A 4 -30.20 -6.50 7.13
CA ILE A 4 -30.79 -6.60 8.46
C ILE A 4 -32.28 -6.87 8.24
N VAL A 5 -32.73 -8.07 8.59
CA VAL A 5 -34.17 -8.40 8.61
C VAL A 5 -34.85 -7.46 9.61
N THR A 6 -35.61 -6.50 9.10
CA THR A 6 -36.28 -5.47 9.90
C THR A 6 -37.54 -6.05 10.56
N GLU A 7 -37.39 -6.76 11.67
CA GLU A 7 -38.53 -7.26 12.45
C GLU A 7 -39.18 -6.17 13.32
N HIS A 8 -38.49 -5.05 13.57
CA HIS A 8 -38.95 -3.99 14.46
C HIS A 8 -38.76 -2.59 13.88
N PRO A 9 -39.71 -1.65 14.10
CA PRO A 9 -39.65 -0.28 13.55
C PRO A 9 -38.44 0.53 14.04
N TYR A 10 -37.91 0.20 15.22
CA TYR A 10 -36.69 0.84 15.76
C TYR A 10 -35.44 0.52 14.95
N THR A 11 -35.38 -0.66 14.31
CA THR A 11 -34.24 -1.09 13.49
C THR A 11 -34.03 -0.13 12.31
N MET A 12 -35.11 0.36 11.71
CA MET A 12 -35.05 1.30 10.58
C MET A 12 -34.54 2.68 11.01
N ILE A 13 -34.94 3.14 12.21
CA ILE A 13 -34.48 4.42 12.77
C ILE A 13 -32.98 4.35 13.10
N VAL A 14 -32.52 3.26 13.71
CA VAL A 14 -31.09 3.06 14.04
C VAL A 14 -30.24 2.96 12.78
N ALA A 15 -30.69 2.20 11.76
CA ALA A 15 -29.98 2.10 10.48
C ALA A 15 -29.91 3.44 9.74
N THR A 16 -30.98 4.24 9.77
CA THR A 16 -31.00 5.57 9.16
C THR A 16 -30.08 6.53 9.91
N ALA A 17 -30.06 6.47 11.24
CA ALA A 17 -29.16 7.28 12.06
C ALA A 17 -27.68 6.93 11.82
N ASP A 18 -27.35 5.65 11.68
CA ASP A 18 -26.00 5.19 11.34
C ASP A 18 -25.58 5.66 9.93
N ALA A 19 -26.47 5.52 8.94
CA ALA A 19 -26.23 6.00 7.59
C ALA A 19 -26.04 7.53 7.53
N CYS A 20 -26.86 8.31 8.25
CA CYS A 20 -26.70 9.76 8.36
C CYS A 20 -25.39 10.15 9.07
N SER A 21 -24.98 9.40 10.10
CA SER A 21 -23.70 9.61 10.79
C SER A 21 -22.51 9.36 9.85
N ALA A 22 -22.55 8.26 9.10
CA ALA A 22 -21.53 7.88 8.11
C ALA A 22 -21.40 8.86 6.93
N SER A 23 -22.39 9.73 6.72
CA SER A 23 -22.46 10.70 5.62
C SER A 23 -21.78 12.04 5.92
N ARG A 24 -21.31 12.29 7.16
CA ARG A 24 -20.65 13.56 7.50
C ARG A 24 -19.33 13.74 6.74
N PRO A 25 -19.13 14.86 6.02
CA PRO A 25 -17.87 15.16 5.35
C PRO A 25 -16.78 15.39 6.41
N GLY A 26 -15.95 14.37 6.63
CA GLY A 26 -14.91 14.36 7.66
C GLY A 26 -14.65 12.96 8.22
N ALA A 27 -15.70 12.16 8.42
CA ALA A 27 -15.59 10.82 9.02
C ALA A 27 -14.79 9.80 8.17
N ARG A 28 -14.64 10.05 6.85
CA ARG A 28 -13.90 9.20 5.90
C ARG A 28 -12.80 9.92 5.12
N ARG A 29 -12.78 11.26 5.13
CA ARG A 29 -11.80 12.05 4.36
C ARG A 29 -10.42 12.03 5.02
N GLU A 30 -10.39 12.18 6.35
CA GLU A 30 -9.13 12.13 7.12
C GLU A 30 -8.46 10.76 7.02
N THR A 31 -9.25 9.69 6.92
CA THR A 31 -8.75 8.33 6.72
C THR A 31 -8.15 8.17 5.32
N LEU A 32 -8.84 8.60 4.26
CA LEU A 32 -8.36 8.45 2.88
C LEU A 32 -7.02 9.18 2.64
N GLU A 33 -6.91 10.44 3.07
CA GLU A 33 -5.66 11.19 2.95
C GLU A 33 -4.51 10.52 3.73
N ARG A 34 -4.81 10.01 4.93
CA ARG A 34 -3.82 9.26 5.73
C ARG A 34 -3.41 7.95 5.05
N TYR A 35 -4.32 7.28 4.33
CA TYR A 35 -3.99 6.08 3.54
C TYR A 35 -3.10 6.41 2.34
N ILE A 36 -3.37 7.50 1.61
CA ILE A 36 -2.55 7.93 0.48
C ILE A 36 -1.15 8.30 0.95
N ARG A 37 -1.07 9.16 1.96
CA ARG A 37 0.19 9.63 2.54
C ARG A 37 1.04 8.46 3.04
N ARG A 38 0.42 7.44 3.64
CA ARG A 38 1.09 6.21 4.05
C ARG A 38 1.70 5.46 2.87
N MET A 39 0.96 5.30 1.76
CA MET A 39 1.46 4.60 0.58
C MET A 39 2.66 5.36 0.00
N GLU A 40 2.57 6.69 -0.10
CA GLU A 40 3.67 7.54 -0.56
C GLU A 40 4.90 7.43 0.34
N GLU A 41 4.74 7.37 1.67
CA GLU A 41 5.85 7.18 2.60
C GLU A 41 6.56 5.83 2.36
N LEU A 42 5.80 4.74 2.20
CA LEU A 42 6.36 3.41 1.91
C LEU A 42 7.14 3.41 0.59
N GLU A 43 6.58 4.03 -0.46
CA GLU A 43 7.22 4.14 -1.77
C GLU A 43 8.48 5.01 -1.72
N THR A 44 8.46 6.11 -0.97
CA THR A 44 9.59 7.03 -0.81
C THR A 44 10.77 6.36 -0.10
N ILE A 45 10.51 5.62 0.98
CA ILE A 45 11.56 4.90 1.70
C ILE A 45 12.18 3.83 0.78
N ALA A 46 11.35 3.06 0.06
CA ALA A 46 11.83 1.99 -0.81
C ALA A 46 12.63 2.51 -2.02
N SER A 47 12.21 3.62 -2.61
CA SER A 47 12.90 4.27 -3.74
C SER A 47 14.23 4.93 -3.36
N GLY A 48 14.48 5.18 -2.07
CA GLY A 48 15.75 5.71 -1.58
C GLY A 48 16.91 4.71 -1.59
N PHE A 49 16.63 3.42 -1.82
CA PHE A 49 17.67 2.38 -1.84
C PHE A 49 18.41 2.34 -3.19
N PRO A 50 19.74 2.21 -3.18
CA PRO A 50 20.53 2.12 -4.42
C PRO A 50 20.17 0.85 -5.20
N GLY A 51 19.98 1.00 -6.52
CA GLY A 51 19.58 -0.09 -7.42
C GLY A 51 18.07 -0.29 -7.56
N VAL A 52 17.26 0.44 -6.79
CA VAL A 52 15.79 0.49 -6.99
C VAL A 52 15.48 1.51 -8.09
N GLU A 53 14.78 1.06 -9.12
CA GLU A 53 14.31 1.91 -10.21
C GLU A 53 12.92 2.49 -9.87
N GLN A 54 12.00 1.64 -9.41
CA GLN A 54 10.63 2.04 -9.04
C GLN A 54 10.14 1.20 -7.85
N ALA A 55 9.28 1.78 -7.01
CA ALA A 55 8.63 1.08 -5.90
C ALA A 55 7.15 1.45 -5.84
N TYR A 56 6.30 0.46 -5.60
CA TYR A 56 4.85 0.59 -5.60
C TYR A 56 4.24 -0.08 -4.37
N ALA A 57 3.45 0.67 -3.61
CA ALA A 57 2.66 0.12 -2.52
C ALA A 57 1.30 -0.39 -3.04
N ILE A 58 0.97 -1.64 -2.77
CA ILE A 58 -0.23 -2.33 -3.23
C ILE A 58 -1.06 -2.78 -2.01
N GLN A 59 -2.35 -3.07 -2.21
CA GLN A 59 -3.25 -3.60 -1.18
C GLN A 59 -3.28 -2.72 0.09
N ALA A 60 -3.43 -1.41 -0.08
CA ALA A 60 -3.44 -0.43 1.01
C ALA A 60 -2.18 -0.46 1.90
N GLY A 61 -1.01 -0.71 1.27
CA GLY A 61 0.29 -0.73 1.96
C GLY A 61 0.58 -2.02 2.73
N ARG A 62 -0.08 -3.13 2.39
CA ARG A 62 0.23 -4.48 2.90
C ARG A 62 1.19 -5.24 1.99
N GLU A 63 1.33 -4.80 0.75
CA GLU A 63 2.30 -5.34 -0.19
C GLU A 63 3.12 -4.19 -0.77
N LEU A 64 4.43 -4.42 -0.90
CA LEU A 64 5.32 -3.51 -1.60
C LEU A 64 5.97 -4.26 -2.76
N ARG A 65 5.83 -3.72 -3.96
CA ARG A 65 6.49 -4.24 -5.15
C ARG A 65 7.59 -3.29 -5.59
N VAL A 66 8.80 -3.81 -5.63
CA VAL A 66 10.01 -3.04 -5.96
C VAL A 66 10.55 -3.56 -7.28
N ILE A 67 10.84 -2.65 -8.20
CA ILE A 67 11.48 -2.92 -9.48
C ILE A 67 12.92 -2.45 -9.36
N ALA A 68 13.86 -3.39 -9.46
CA ALA A 68 15.28 -3.11 -9.44
C ALA A 68 15.85 -3.09 -10.86
N ASN A 69 16.81 -2.20 -11.10
CA ASN A 69 17.47 -2.12 -12.40
C ASN A 69 18.38 -3.34 -12.58
N ALA A 70 18.13 -4.12 -13.64
CA ALA A 70 18.85 -5.36 -13.90
C ALA A 70 20.31 -5.16 -14.33
N ARG A 71 20.72 -3.94 -14.74
CA ARG A 71 22.11 -3.62 -15.12
C ARG A 71 22.99 -3.26 -13.93
N GLU A 72 22.39 -2.71 -12.88
CA GLU A 72 23.12 -2.23 -11.69
C GLU A 72 23.03 -3.19 -10.51
N THR A 73 22.12 -4.17 -10.56
CA THR A 73 21.83 -5.08 -9.44
C THR A 73 22.01 -6.53 -9.87
N ASP A 74 22.80 -7.30 -9.11
CA ASP A 74 22.93 -8.77 -9.20
C ASP A 74 21.92 -9.49 -8.29
N ASP A 75 21.80 -10.82 -8.37
CA ASP A 75 20.80 -11.55 -7.59
C ASP A 75 21.09 -11.51 -6.09
N ALA A 76 22.36 -11.46 -5.69
CA ALA A 76 22.74 -11.39 -4.28
C ALA A 76 22.47 -9.98 -3.72
N SER A 77 22.79 -8.92 -4.46
CA SER A 77 22.44 -7.55 -4.04
C SER A 77 20.93 -7.33 -4.03
N ALA A 78 20.18 -7.85 -5.00
CA ALA A 78 18.72 -7.80 -5.01
C ALA A 78 18.10 -8.44 -3.74
N ALA A 79 18.58 -9.61 -3.35
CA ALA A 79 18.15 -10.28 -2.13
C ALA A 79 18.56 -9.52 -0.86
N LYS A 80 19.66 -8.78 -0.90
CA LYS A 80 20.13 -7.92 0.19
C LYS A 80 19.25 -6.67 0.31
N ILE A 81 19.02 -5.95 -0.80
CA ILE A 81 18.16 -4.77 -0.86
C ILE A 81 16.75 -5.11 -0.33
N CYS A 82 16.18 -6.24 -0.75
CA CYS A 82 14.88 -6.68 -0.26
C CYS A 82 14.84 -6.84 1.28
N ARG A 83 15.89 -7.42 1.87
CA ARG A 83 16.02 -7.54 3.34
C ARG A 83 16.26 -6.20 4.02
N ASP A 84 17.05 -5.33 3.43
CA ASP A 84 17.37 -4.01 3.99
C ASP A 84 16.13 -3.10 3.99
N ILE A 85 15.29 -3.16 2.95
CA ILE A 85 13.98 -2.49 2.91
C ILE A 85 13.07 -3.02 4.01
N ALA A 86 13.00 -4.35 4.20
CA ALA A 86 12.18 -4.94 5.25
C ALA A 86 12.59 -4.44 6.65
N LYS A 87 13.89 -4.40 6.93
CA LYS A 87 14.42 -3.86 8.20
C LYS A 87 14.13 -2.38 8.37
N ALA A 88 14.31 -1.57 7.32
CA ALA A 88 14.01 -0.14 7.40
C ALA A 88 12.54 0.12 7.72
N PHE A 89 11.62 -0.71 7.22
CA PHE A 89 10.22 -0.65 7.60
C PHE A 89 9.98 -1.09 9.05
N GLU A 90 10.63 -2.14 9.54
CA GLU A 90 10.52 -2.52 10.96
C GLU A 90 10.99 -1.40 11.91
N GLU A 91 12.03 -0.66 11.52
CA GLU A 91 12.60 0.42 12.36
C GLU A 91 11.82 1.74 12.28
N GLN A 92 11.40 2.15 11.08
CA GLN A 92 10.78 3.47 10.87
C GLN A 92 9.27 3.46 11.07
N LEU A 93 8.62 2.30 10.96
CA LEU A 93 7.18 2.17 10.91
C LEU A 93 6.71 1.18 11.98
N THR A 94 6.16 1.71 13.07
CA THR A 94 5.44 0.89 14.06
C THR A 94 4.06 0.51 13.49
N TYR A 95 4.04 -0.44 12.57
CA TYR A 95 2.80 -0.92 11.94
C TYR A 95 2.39 -2.30 12.48
N PRO A 96 1.14 -2.45 12.96
CA PRO A 96 0.61 -3.77 13.28
C PRO A 96 0.30 -4.51 11.97
N GLY A 97 1.07 -5.57 11.70
CA GLY A 97 0.83 -6.49 10.60
C GLY A 97 2.06 -6.72 9.73
N GLU A 98 2.03 -7.80 8.96
CA GLU A 98 3.10 -8.16 8.05
C GLU A 98 2.95 -7.40 6.72
N ILE A 99 4.07 -6.89 6.21
CA ILE A 99 4.15 -6.28 4.87
C ILE A 99 4.93 -7.25 3.99
N LYS A 100 4.30 -7.74 2.92
CA LYS A 100 4.99 -8.60 1.95
C LYS A 100 5.75 -7.72 0.96
N ILE A 101 7.07 -7.88 0.92
CA ILE A 101 7.94 -7.18 -0.02
C ILE A 101 8.33 -8.13 -1.14
N THR A 102 8.12 -7.72 -2.39
CA THR A 102 8.52 -8.48 -3.58
C THR A 102 9.40 -7.59 -4.45
N LEU A 103 10.65 -7.99 -4.61
CA LEU A 103 11.59 -7.32 -5.50
C LEU A 103 11.69 -8.11 -6.81
N VAL A 104 11.49 -7.42 -7.93
CA VAL A 104 11.58 -7.96 -9.28
C VAL A 104 12.67 -7.20 -10.02
N ARG A 105 13.62 -7.93 -10.61
CA ARG A 105 14.55 -7.37 -11.59
C ARG A 105 13.92 -7.45 -12.97
N GLU A 106 13.73 -6.31 -13.62
CA GLU A 106 13.19 -6.24 -14.98
C GLU A 106 14.21 -5.61 -15.93
N SER A 107 14.26 -6.11 -17.17
CA SER A 107 14.86 -5.41 -18.31
C SER A 107 13.78 -5.21 -19.37
N ARG A 108 13.45 -3.95 -19.67
CA ARG A 108 12.44 -3.63 -20.67
C ARG A 108 13.12 -3.12 -21.94
N PHE A 109 12.80 -3.76 -23.06
CA PHE A 109 13.22 -3.35 -24.40
C PHE A 109 11.96 -3.00 -25.20
N THR A 110 11.89 -1.78 -25.73
CA THR A 110 10.76 -1.30 -26.51
C THR A 110 11.27 -0.85 -27.87
N GLU A 111 10.77 -1.44 -28.95
CA GLU A 111 11.03 -1.01 -30.31
C GLU A 111 9.73 -0.56 -30.97
N LEU A 112 9.77 0.59 -31.63
CA LEU A 112 8.66 1.12 -32.41
C LEU A 112 8.97 0.89 -33.90
N ALA A 113 8.20 0.02 -34.53
CA ALA A 113 8.19 -0.10 -35.99
C ALA A 113 7.27 0.97 -36.58
N ARG A 114 7.72 1.65 -37.64
CA ARG A 114 6.93 2.60 -38.43
C ARG A 114 6.71 2.07 -39.82
#